data_AF-A0A6B3CAZ0-F1
#
_entry.id   AF-A0A6B3CAZ0-F1
#
_cell.length_a   1.000
_cell.length_b   1.000
_cell.length_c   1.000
_cell.angle_alpha   90.00
_cell.angle_beta   90.00
_cell.angle_gamma   90.00
#
_symmetry.space_group_name_H-M   'P 1'
#
loop_
_entity.id
_entity.type
_entity.pdbx_description
1 polymer ?
#
loop_
_entity_poly.entity_id
_entity_poly.type
_entity_poly.pdbx_seq_one_letter_code
_entity_poly.pdbx_strand_id
1 'polypeptide(L)'
;AGIKPVTNPTSTAIFKSLISLKTRNPFIFAFHPNAQRSSVAAARIVRDAAVAAGAPEHCIQWVELPSLAATGALMNHPGVATILATGGNAMVKAAYSCGKPALGVGAGNVPAYVHKSARLARAIDDIVLSKV
;
A
#
# COMPACT_ATOMS: atom_id res chain seq x y z
N ALA A 1 -2.58 -1.79 9.93
CA ALA A 1 -3.29 -0.81 9.07
C ALA A 1 -2.40 -0.39 7.90
N GLY A 2 -2.95 0.04 6.77
CA GLY A 2 -2.14 0.45 5.63
C GLY A 2 -2.71 1.59 4.80
N ILE A 3 -1.80 2.47 4.41
CA ILE A 3 -2.11 3.66 3.60
C ILE A 3 -1.53 3.45 2.22
N LYS A 4 -2.26 3.94 1.21
CA LYS A 4 -1.97 3.69 -0.20
C LYS A 4 -1.72 4.98 -0.97
N PRO A 5 -0.84 4.95 -1.99
CA PRO A 5 -0.74 6.03 -2.94
C PRO A 5 -1.87 5.96 -3.98
N VAL A 6 -2.17 7.10 -4.60
CA VAL A 6 -3.10 7.19 -5.76
C VAL A 6 -2.56 6.47 -7.00
N THR A 7 -1.23 6.28 -7.08
CA THR A 7 -0.54 5.73 -8.26
C THR A 7 -0.72 4.22 -8.43
N ASN A 8 -0.80 3.47 -7.32
CA ASN A 8 -0.89 2.01 -7.34
C ASN A 8 -2.06 1.51 -6.46
N PRO A 9 -3.30 1.93 -6.72
CA PRO A 9 -4.40 1.73 -5.77
C PRO A 9 -4.80 0.26 -5.62
N THR A 10 -5.06 -0.41 -6.74
CA THR A 10 -5.56 -1.79 -6.79
C THR A 10 -4.46 -2.81 -6.53
N SER A 11 -3.31 -2.68 -7.22
CA SER A 11 -2.17 -3.59 -7.08
C SER A 11 -1.65 -3.62 -5.64
N THR A 12 -1.49 -2.45 -5.01
CA THR A 12 -1.08 -2.41 -3.61
C THR A 12 -2.16 -3.04 -2.73
N ALA A 13 -3.46 -2.79 -2.98
CA ALA A 13 -4.56 -3.36 -2.19
C ALA A 13 -4.47 -4.88 -2.16
N ILE A 14 -4.35 -5.49 -3.34
CA ILE A 14 -4.17 -6.93 -3.51
C ILE A 14 -2.90 -7.41 -2.79
N PHE A 15 -1.75 -6.78 -3.05
CA PHE A 15 -0.48 -7.16 -2.43
C PHE A 15 -0.55 -7.20 -0.89
N LYS A 16 -1.02 -6.10 -0.27
CA LYS A 16 -1.09 -6.02 1.20
C LYS A 16 -2.11 -7.00 1.77
N SER A 17 -3.26 -7.20 1.11
CA SER A 17 -4.24 -8.19 1.55
C SER A 17 -3.65 -9.60 1.54
N LEU A 18 -2.97 -10.00 0.46
CA LEU A 18 -2.40 -11.35 0.33
C LEU A 18 -1.33 -11.63 1.39
N ILE A 19 -0.36 -10.73 1.59
CA ILE A 19 0.70 -10.94 2.59
C ILE A 19 0.16 -10.93 4.02
N SER A 20 -0.87 -10.12 4.31
CA SER A 20 -1.49 -10.06 5.63
C SER A 20 -2.31 -11.32 5.92
N LEU A 21 -3.13 -11.76 4.97
CA LEU A 21 -3.88 -13.02 5.11
C LEU A 21 -2.96 -14.22 5.24
N LYS A 22 -1.89 -14.29 4.43
CA LYS A 22 -0.91 -15.39 4.50
C LYS A 22 -0.24 -15.51 5.87
N THR A 23 -0.08 -14.38 6.55
CA THR A 23 0.52 -14.30 7.89
C THR A 23 -0.54 -14.27 9.00
N ARG A 24 -1.81 -14.56 8.68
CA ARG A 24 -2.94 -14.61 9.62
C ARG A 24 -3.20 -13.27 10.33
N ASN A 25 -2.94 -12.16 9.65
CA ASN A 25 -3.17 -10.82 10.16
C ASN A 25 -4.41 -10.19 9.51
N PRO A 26 -5.39 -9.69 10.27
CA PRO A 26 -6.42 -8.83 9.71
C PRO A 26 -5.82 -7.51 9.25
N PHE A 27 -6.34 -6.95 8.15
CA PHE A 27 -5.82 -5.71 7.60
C PHE A 27 -6.89 -4.65 7.38
N ILE A 28 -6.65 -3.45 7.90
CA ILE A 28 -7.51 -2.28 7.72
C ILE A 28 -6.81 -1.27 6.82
N PHE A 29 -7.46 -0.91 5.71
CA PHE A 29 -6.98 0.09 4.77
C PHE A 29 -7.50 1.50 5.07
N ALA A 30 -6.65 2.50 4.91
CA ALA A 30 -7.05 3.89 4.71
C ALA A 30 -6.60 4.30 3.29
N PHE A 31 -7.54 4.30 2.35
CA PHE A 31 -7.25 4.57 0.95
C PHE A 31 -7.17 6.07 0.66
N HIS A 32 -6.47 6.42 -0.41
CA HIS A 32 -6.42 7.79 -0.88
C HIS A 32 -7.80 8.21 -1.44
N PRO A 33 -8.33 9.40 -1.10
CA PRO A 33 -9.66 9.84 -1.55
C PRO A 33 -9.86 9.71 -3.07
N ASN A 34 -8.89 10.17 -3.86
CA ASN A 34 -8.95 10.12 -5.33
C ASN A 34 -8.91 8.70 -5.92
N ALA A 35 -8.65 7.66 -5.13
CA ALA A 35 -8.63 6.27 -5.61
C ALA A 35 -9.43 5.32 -4.69
N GLN A 36 -10.37 5.87 -3.90
CA GLN A 36 -11.17 5.13 -2.94
C GLN A 36 -11.92 3.97 -3.62
N ARG A 37 -12.69 4.28 -4.68
CA ARG A 37 -13.58 3.31 -5.34
C ARG A 37 -12.85 2.12 -5.94
N SER A 38 -11.75 2.36 -6.65
CA SER A 38 -10.95 1.29 -7.26
C SER A 38 -10.25 0.44 -6.20
N SER A 39 -9.71 1.08 -5.15
CA SER A 39 -9.05 0.38 -4.06
C SER A 39 -10.03 -0.50 -3.25
N VAL A 40 -11.22 0.03 -2.94
CA VAL A 40 -12.29 -0.71 -2.27
C VAL A 40 -12.76 -1.89 -3.12
N ALA A 41 -12.95 -1.70 -4.43
CA ALA A 41 -13.34 -2.79 -5.31
C ALA A 41 -12.31 -3.93 -5.30
N ALA A 42 -11.01 -3.62 -5.37
CA ALA A 42 -9.94 -4.60 -5.31
C ALA A 42 -9.87 -5.30 -3.94
N ALA A 43 -9.95 -4.55 -2.84
CA ALA A 43 -9.92 -5.12 -1.50
C ALA A 43 -11.14 -6.01 -1.22
N ARG A 44 -12.32 -5.62 -1.71
CA ARG A 44 -13.55 -6.40 -1.62
C ARG A 44 -13.43 -7.73 -2.35
N ILE A 45 -12.92 -7.75 -3.59
CA ILE A 45 -12.71 -8.99 -4.34
C ILE A 45 -11.83 -9.97 -3.54
N VAL A 46 -10.71 -9.49 -2.97
CA VAL A 46 -9.82 -10.34 -2.17
C VAL A 46 -10.51 -10.81 -0.88
N ARG A 47 -11.23 -9.92 -0.19
CA ARG A 47 -11.99 -10.26 1.02
C ARG A 47 -13.03 -11.34 0.75
N ASP A 48 -13.87 -11.14 -0.26
CA ASP A 48 -14.99 -12.03 -0.56
C ASP A 48 -14.47 -13.42 -0.98
N ALA A 49 -13.38 -13.46 -1.76
CA ALA A 49 -12.70 -14.72 -2.08
C ALA A 49 -12.10 -15.41 -0.84
N ALA A 50 -11.49 -14.65 0.08
CA ALA A 50 -10.94 -15.20 1.31
C ALA A 50 -12.04 -15.76 2.22
N VAL A 51 -13.16 -15.05 2.36
CA VAL A 51 -14.32 -15.47 3.15
C VAL A 51 -14.97 -16.72 2.55
N ALA A 52 -15.13 -16.78 1.22
CA ALA A 52 -15.61 -17.98 0.54
C ALA A 52 -14.69 -19.20 0.75
N ALA A 53 -13.40 -18.96 1.01
CA ALA A 53 -12.42 -19.99 1.36
C ALA A 53 -12.33 -20.29 2.88
N GLY A 54 -13.21 -19.70 3.70
CA GLY A 54 -13.30 -19.95 5.15
C GLY A 54 -12.55 -18.95 6.04
N ALA A 55 -12.07 -17.83 5.49
CA ALA A 55 -11.51 -16.76 6.32
C ALA A 55 -12.61 -16.01 7.10
N PRO A 56 -12.29 -15.41 8.25
CA PRO A 56 -13.25 -14.57 8.99
C PRO A 56 -13.77 -13.39 8.15
N GLU A 57 -15.03 -13.02 8.33
CA GLU A 57 -15.71 -11.96 7.57
C GLU A 57 -14.93 -10.64 7.54
N HIS A 58 -14.32 -10.27 8.67
CA HIS A 58 -13.61 -9.01 8.85
C HIS A 58 -12.09 -9.11 8.67
N CYS A 59 -11.62 -10.13 7.95
CA CYS A 59 -10.19 -10.33 7.68
C CYS A 59 -9.55 -9.18 6.87
N ILE A 60 -10.31 -8.51 6.01
CA ILE A 60 -9.92 -7.30 5.28
C ILE A 60 -11.00 -6.24 5.43
N GLN A 61 -10.61 -5.04 5.87
CA GLN A 61 -11.49 -3.91 6.14
C GLN A 61 -10.90 -2.62 5.55
N TRP A 62 -11.70 -1.57 5.48
CA TRP A 62 -11.25 -0.25 5.03
C TRP A 62 -12.07 0.88 5.64
N VAL A 63 -11.49 2.08 5.69
CA VAL A 63 -12.22 3.31 6.03
C VAL A 63 -13.08 3.73 4.84
N GLU A 64 -14.40 3.75 5.01
CA GLU A 64 -15.36 4.09 3.93
C GLU A 64 -15.27 5.55 3.48
N LEU A 65 -15.14 6.47 4.45
CA LEU A 65 -15.05 7.91 4.24
C LEU A 65 -13.61 8.38 4.53
N PRO A 66 -12.74 8.45 3.50
CA PRO A 66 -11.34 8.77 3.71
C PRO A 66 -11.17 10.23 4.15
N SER A 67 -10.50 10.43 5.27
CA SER A 67 -10.11 11.75 5.77
C SER A 67 -8.78 11.69 6.51
N LEU A 68 -8.13 12.86 6.68
CA LEU A 68 -6.93 12.96 7.52
C LEU A 68 -7.22 12.55 8.96
N ALA A 69 -8.37 12.96 9.50
CA ALA A 69 -8.81 12.60 10.84
C ALA A 69 -9.01 11.08 10.98
N ALA A 70 -9.69 10.43 10.03
CA ALA A 70 -9.90 8.98 10.06
C ALA A 70 -8.59 8.21 9.93
N THR A 71 -7.67 8.68 9.08
CA THR A 71 -6.34 8.08 8.93
C THR A 71 -5.53 8.22 10.22
N GLY A 72 -5.53 9.40 10.83
CA GLY A 72 -4.86 9.66 12.10
C GLY A 72 -5.45 8.82 13.25
N ALA A 73 -6.77 8.72 13.34
CA ALA A 73 -7.44 7.86 14.31
C ALA A 73 -7.06 6.39 14.11
N LEU A 74 -7.07 5.88 12.87
CA LEU A 74 -6.66 4.51 12.57
C LEU A 74 -5.20 4.25 12.93
N MET A 75 -4.29 5.18 12.59
CA MET A 75 -2.88 5.05 12.94
C MET A 75 -2.69 4.98 14.46
N ASN A 76 -3.39 5.81 15.24
CA ASN A 76 -3.21 5.89 16.69
C ASN A 76 -4.07 4.88 17.48
N HIS A 77 -4.98 4.16 16.82
CA HIS A 77 -5.91 3.25 17.49
C HIS A 77 -5.17 2.15 18.27
N PRO A 78 -5.48 1.90 19.56
CA PRO A 78 -4.72 0.96 20.40
C PRO A 78 -4.66 -0.46 19.82
N GLY A 79 -5.73 -0.91 19.16
CA GLY A 79 -5.77 -2.23 18.50
C GLY A 79 -4.92 -2.40 17.24
N VAL A 80 -4.27 -1.34 16.72
CA VAL A 80 -3.38 -1.45 15.55
C VAL A 80 -1.96 -1.81 16.01
N ALA A 81 -1.51 -3.01 15.69
CA ALA A 81 -0.17 -3.47 16.05
C ALA A 81 0.96 -2.89 15.17
N THR A 82 0.71 -2.71 13.87
CA THR A 82 1.73 -2.28 12.90
C THR A 82 1.12 -1.52 11.74
N ILE A 83 1.89 -0.57 11.19
CA ILE A 83 1.49 0.27 10.06
C ILE A 83 2.37 -0.02 8.84
N LEU A 84 1.74 -0.30 7.71
CA LEU A 84 2.41 -0.37 6.40
C LEU A 84 2.13 0.91 5.62
N ALA A 85 3.06 1.86 5.65
CA ALA A 85 2.89 3.18 5.05
C ALA A 85 3.51 3.25 3.64
N THR A 86 2.65 3.28 2.62
CA THR A 86 3.07 3.48 1.22
C THR A 86 2.48 4.79 0.72
N GLY A 87 3.29 5.83 0.61
CA GLY A 87 2.84 7.17 0.24
C GLY A 87 3.98 8.18 0.30
N GLY A 88 3.65 9.47 0.22
CA GLY A 88 4.65 10.54 0.29
C GLY A 88 5.32 10.65 1.67
N ASN A 89 6.45 11.35 1.71
CA ASN A 89 7.30 11.47 2.90
C ASN A 89 6.55 11.99 4.14
N ALA A 90 5.59 12.91 3.98
CA ALA A 90 4.78 13.40 5.09
C ALA A 90 3.94 12.30 5.75
N MET A 91 3.35 11.41 4.94
CA MET A 91 2.56 10.27 5.42
C MET A 91 3.44 9.24 6.15
N VAL A 92 4.62 8.99 5.60
CA VAL A 92 5.60 8.06 6.19
C VAL A 92 6.09 8.59 7.52
N LYS A 93 6.42 9.89 7.60
CA LYS A 93 6.76 10.55 8.86
C LYS A 93 5.62 10.42 9.89
N ALA A 94 4.37 10.68 9.50
CA ALA A 94 3.22 10.52 10.38
C ALA A 94 3.08 9.08 10.93
N ALA A 95 3.30 8.07 10.09
CA ALA A 95 3.29 6.67 10.52
C ALA A 95 4.40 6.37 11.54
N TYR A 96 5.60 6.92 11.37
CA TYR A 96 6.69 6.79 12.34
C TYR A 96 6.51 7.63 13.61
N SER A 97 5.62 8.63 13.61
CA SER A 97 5.36 9.51 14.76
C SER A 97 4.20 9.08 15.66
N CYS A 98 3.48 7.99 15.34
CA CYS A 98 2.31 7.55 16.11
C CYS A 98 2.60 6.51 17.21
N GLY A 99 3.88 6.32 17.57
CA GLY A 99 4.29 5.42 18.66
C GLY A 99 4.10 3.92 18.37
N LYS A 100 3.92 3.53 17.11
CA LYS A 100 3.76 2.13 16.68
C LYS A 100 4.85 1.71 15.71
N PRO A 101 5.20 0.40 15.67
CA PRO A 101 6.04 -0.13 14.61
C PRO A 101 5.47 0.21 13.22
N ALA A 102 6.29 0.84 12.40
CA ALA A 102 5.92 1.26 11.06
C ALA A 102 6.94 0.77 10.03
N LEU A 103 6.44 0.27 8.91
CA LEU A 103 7.21 -0.04 7.71
C LEU A 103 6.81 0.98 6.64
N GLY A 104 7.60 2.05 6.57
CA GLY A 104 7.46 3.12 5.59
C GLY A 104 8.31 2.91 4.34
N VAL A 105 7.93 3.60 3.27
CA VAL A 105 8.72 3.69 2.02
C VAL A 105 9.32 5.08 1.87
N GLY A 106 10.25 5.26 0.93
CA GLY A 106 10.77 6.57 0.54
C GLY A 106 10.36 6.92 -0.90
N ALA A 107 10.41 8.21 -1.23
CA ALA A 107 10.36 8.62 -2.63
C ALA A 107 11.62 8.13 -3.36
N GLY A 108 11.43 7.46 -4.49
CA GLY A 108 12.53 7.08 -5.36
C GLY A 108 12.90 8.22 -6.31
N ASN A 109 14.18 8.57 -6.37
CA ASN A 109 14.75 9.43 -7.40
C ASN A 109 15.86 8.67 -8.12
N VAL A 110 15.47 7.65 -8.89
CA VAL A 110 16.37 6.60 -9.39
C VAL A 110 17.22 7.13 -10.55
N PRO A 111 18.56 7.27 -10.42
CA PRO A 111 19.43 7.58 -11.54
C PRO A 111 19.75 6.31 -12.35
N ALA A 112 19.94 6.47 -13.67
CA ALA A 112 20.40 5.40 -14.55
C ALA A 112 21.71 5.82 -15.24
N TYR A 113 22.82 5.14 -14.90
CA TYR A 113 24.11 5.34 -15.56
C TYR A 113 24.39 4.23 -16.57
N VAL A 114 24.63 4.60 -17.83
CA VAL A 114 24.99 3.68 -18.90
C VAL A 114 26.51 3.70 -19.08
N HIS A 115 27.18 2.67 -18.57
CA HIS A 115 28.63 2.52 -18.73
C HIS A 115 29.02 2.21 -20.18
N LYS A 116 30.23 2.59 -20.61
CA LYS A 116 30.73 2.37 -21.99
C LYS A 116 30.76 0.91 -22.46
N SER A 117 30.75 -0.06 -21.53
CA SER A 117 30.70 -1.49 -21.84
C SER A 117 29.29 -2.07 -21.95
N ALA A 118 28.26 -1.25 -21.76
CA ALA A 118 26.87 -1.71 -21.77
C ALA A 118 26.43 -2.13 -23.18
N ARG A 119 25.51 -3.08 -23.24
CA ARG A 119 24.77 -3.40 -24.47
C ARG A 119 23.79 -2.26 -24.73
N LEU A 120 24.24 -1.26 -25.50
CA LEU A 120 23.55 0.03 -25.63
C LEU A 120 22.08 -0.09 -26.03
N ALA A 121 21.76 -0.89 -27.05
CA ALA A 121 20.37 -1.09 -27.50
C ALA A 121 19.48 -1.62 -26.36
N ARG A 122 19.91 -2.66 -25.63
CA ARG A 122 19.16 -3.20 -24.50
C ARG A 122 18.99 -2.18 -23.38
N ALA A 123 20.05 -1.44 -23.04
CA ALA A 123 19.99 -0.46 -21.97
C ALA A 123 18.96 0.65 -22.29
N ILE A 124 18.87 1.06 -23.55
CA ILE A 124 17.86 2.03 -24.01
C ILE A 124 16.46 1.43 -23.88
N ASP A 125 16.24 0.21 -24.38
CA ASP A 125 14.93 -0.46 -24.31
C ASP A 125 14.45 -0.60 -22.85
N ASP A 126 15.31 -1.07 -21.95
CA ASP A 126 14.99 -1.26 -20.53
C ASP A 126 14.64 0.08 -19.84
N ILE A 127 15.38 1.15 -20.13
CA ILE A 127 15.14 2.48 -19.54
C ILE A 127 13.82 3.08 -20.04
N VAL A 128 13.56 2.99 -21.35
CA VAL A 128 12.33 3.52 -21.95
C VAL A 128 11.13 2.74 -21.43
N LEU A 129 11.18 1.41 -21.46
CA LEU A 129 10.07 0.56 -21.00
C LEU A 129 9.72 0.77 -19.51
N SER A 130 10.71 1.07 -18.67
CA SER A 130 10.51 1.32 -17.24
C SER A 130 9.91 2.70 -16.93
N LYS A 131 10.11 3.68 -17.81
CA LYS A 131 9.76 5.08 -17.54
C LYS A 131 8.49 5.56 -18.27
N VAL A 132 8.16 4.93 -19.40
CA VAL A 132 6.92 5.16 -20.15
C VAL A 132 5.71 4.60 -19.41
#